data_AF-A0A1F7X080-F1
#
_entry.id   AF-A0A1F7X080-F1
#
_cell.length_a   1.000
_cell.length_b   1.000
_cell.length_c   1.000
_cell.angle_alpha   90.00
_cell.angle_beta   90.00
_cell.angle_gamma   90.00
#
_symmetry.space_group_name_H-M   'P 1'
#
loop_
_entity.id
_entity.type
_entity.pdbx_description
1 polymer ?
#
loop_
_entity_poly.entity_id
_entity_poly.type
_entity_poly.pdbx_seq_one_letter_code
_entity_poly.pdbx_strand_id
1 'polypeptide(L)'
;MIIEKYIQKDEEISLKIVQTKIDSLKRKNIIRTGCRAYDGKYIGIAGALGGHDEKFLENEARAALSLKVPYEYEPGCDLNLSKNLSCDIFAENELISEVETLLEAVRIAQPDFSFSDAVKLINYEERILNDRGLDLCYRDRILVLSLLFKKKTSVNILDGFVSFKGRKYDRAAFLKHLNAVCGAYNNLIDLPAGERFPVIFSTEDPTPLIKFAQDLHGLRFGTKSSIFSDKSGQKLFSDKFDFYFCLDPAENPGSFFDAEGSVNEGFETPLIKNGVLISPYTDKNTSKTYGLPYTKSASCEYDGIPQPALTAHRIASSQKTAKELLGGRPAIFVMIASGGDFTPEGNFATPVQLALYFDGENFIGKLPELQISSNVYEMFGGAYIGVSKDSYFPLSREKCLIMDLKVSKM
;
A
#
# COMPACT_ATOMS: atom_id res chain seq x y z
N MET A 1 4.82 9.66 -35.01
CA MET A 1 4.26 8.50 -34.31
C MET A 1 5.29 8.03 -33.31
N ILE A 2 4.90 7.90 -32.05
CA ILE A 2 5.78 7.50 -30.95
C ILE A 2 5.48 6.03 -30.62
N ILE A 3 6.53 5.24 -30.37
CA ILE A 3 6.40 3.88 -29.84
C ILE A 3 6.99 3.82 -28.44
N GLU A 4 6.20 3.33 -27.50
CA GLU A 4 6.59 3.13 -26.12
C GLU A 4 6.38 1.69 -25.68
N LYS A 5 7.34 1.16 -24.93
CA LYS A 5 7.30 -0.17 -24.34
C LYS A 5 7.20 -0.04 -22.83
N TYR A 6 6.28 -0.78 -22.24
CA TYR A 6 6.10 -0.90 -20.79
C TYR A 6 6.32 -2.36 -20.40
N ILE A 7 7.40 -2.63 -19.67
CA ILE A 7 7.91 -3.97 -19.41
C ILE A 7 7.86 -4.22 -17.91
N GLN A 8 7.28 -5.35 -17.52
CA GLN A 8 7.24 -5.82 -16.14
C GLN A 8 7.83 -7.22 -16.07
N LYS A 9 8.76 -7.44 -15.15
CA LYS A 9 9.34 -8.76 -14.86
C LYS A 9 9.16 -9.07 -13.38
N ASP A 10 8.45 -10.17 -13.12
CA ASP A 10 8.22 -10.71 -11.78
C ASP A 10 8.91 -12.05 -11.65
N GLU A 11 9.90 -12.16 -10.77
CA GLU A 11 10.45 -13.43 -10.32
C GLU A 11 10.09 -13.64 -8.85
N GLU A 12 9.46 -14.76 -8.53
CA GLU A 12 9.02 -15.06 -7.17
C GLU A 12 9.32 -16.51 -6.80
N ILE A 13 9.91 -16.71 -5.63
CA ILE A 13 9.92 -17.99 -4.91
C ILE A 13 8.94 -17.87 -3.76
N SER A 14 7.90 -18.69 -3.75
CA SER A 14 6.88 -18.72 -2.71
C SER A 14 6.90 -20.06 -1.99
N LEU A 15 7.11 -20.02 -0.67
CA LEU A 15 6.96 -21.16 0.23
C LEU A 15 5.59 -21.09 0.89
N LYS A 16 4.70 -22.01 0.55
CA LYS A 16 3.38 -22.11 1.17
C LYS A 16 3.53 -22.74 2.55
N ILE A 17 2.85 -22.15 3.54
CA ILE A 17 2.85 -22.63 4.92
C ILE A 17 1.47 -23.16 5.27
N VAL A 18 1.43 -24.37 5.83
CA VAL A 18 0.24 -25.02 6.36
C VAL A 18 0.61 -25.68 7.68
N GLN A 19 -0.20 -25.46 8.72
CA GLN A 19 0.03 -26.03 10.05
C GLN A 19 1.45 -25.80 10.60
N THR A 20 1.96 -24.59 10.41
CA THR A 20 3.28 -24.16 10.83
C THR A 20 4.41 -24.99 10.19
N LYS A 21 4.21 -25.52 8.99
CA LYS A 21 5.22 -26.24 8.20
C LYS A 21 5.20 -25.75 6.76
N ILE A 22 6.33 -25.87 6.08
CA ILE A 22 6.37 -25.69 4.63
C ILE A 22 5.60 -26.86 4.01
N ASP A 23 4.62 -26.54 3.19
CA ASP A 23 3.78 -27.50 2.47
C ASP A 23 4.25 -27.66 1.02
N SER A 24 4.51 -26.53 0.35
CA SER A 24 4.88 -26.52 -1.06
C SER A 24 5.76 -25.33 -1.42
N LEU A 25 6.53 -25.48 -2.50
CA LEU A 25 7.34 -24.44 -3.12
C LEU A 25 6.82 -24.16 -4.52
N LYS A 26 6.63 -22.88 -4.83
CA LYS A 26 6.27 -22.40 -6.17
C LYS A 26 7.32 -21.42 -6.67
N ARG A 27 7.71 -21.56 -7.93
CA ARG A 27 8.49 -20.55 -8.67
C ARG A 27 7.60 -19.90 -9.72
N LYS A 28 7.71 -18.59 -9.84
CA LYS A 28 7.07 -17.78 -10.88
C LYS A 28 8.17 -16.95 -11.55
N ASN A 29 8.19 -16.96 -12.87
CA ASN A 29 8.95 -16.02 -13.69
C ASN A 29 8.00 -15.54 -14.79
N ILE A 30 7.54 -14.30 -14.70
CA ILE A 30 6.60 -13.71 -15.66
C ILE A 30 7.23 -12.46 -16.22
N ILE A 31 7.27 -12.40 -17.55
CA ILE A 31 7.60 -11.19 -18.30
C ILE A 31 6.32 -10.73 -18.99
N ARG A 32 5.95 -9.48 -18.81
CA ARG A 32 4.85 -8.82 -19.53
C ARG A 32 5.42 -7.64 -20.30
N THR A 33 4.95 -7.45 -21.52
CA THR A 33 5.38 -6.32 -22.36
C THR A 33 4.17 -5.71 -23.03
N GLY A 34 3.86 -4.49 -22.66
CA GLY A 34 2.97 -3.62 -23.40
C GLY A 34 3.73 -2.82 -24.44
N CYS A 35 3.11 -2.64 -25.60
CA CYS A 35 3.56 -1.71 -26.62
C CYS A 35 2.43 -0.72 -26.92
N ARG A 36 2.75 0.56 -26.88
CA ARG A 36 1.82 1.67 -27.12
C ARG A 36 2.30 2.49 -28.30
N ALA A 37 1.43 2.67 -29.29
CA ALA A 37 1.65 3.53 -30.43
C ALA A 37 0.80 4.81 -30.30
N TYR A 38 1.42 5.96 -30.50
CA TYR A 38 0.75 7.26 -30.41
C TYR A 38 0.84 8.01 -31.74
N ASP A 39 -0.29 8.45 -32.29
CA ASP A 39 -0.34 9.26 -33.51
C ASP A 39 -0.61 10.75 -33.26
N GLY A 40 -0.74 11.15 -31.98
CA GLY A 40 -1.07 12.49 -31.52
C GLY A 40 -2.56 12.73 -31.29
N LYS A 41 -3.43 11.78 -31.63
CA LYS A 41 -4.88 11.82 -31.37
C LYS A 41 -5.39 10.54 -30.71
N TYR A 42 -4.85 9.41 -31.13
CA TYR A 42 -5.26 8.09 -30.71
C TYR A 42 -4.07 7.30 -30.16
N ILE A 43 -4.41 6.34 -29.30
CA ILE A 43 -3.50 5.33 -28.80
C ILE A 43 -3.89 3.96 -29.38
N GLY A 44 -2.89 3.22 -29.84
CA GLY A 44 -3.00 1.80 -30.17
C GLY A 44 -2.15 0.99 -29.20
N ILE A 45 -2.67 -0.14 -28.71
CA ILE A 45 -2.03 -0.95 -27.67
C ILE A 45 -1.99 -2.40 -28.10
N ALA A 46 -0.86 -3.05 -27.82
CA ALA A 46 -0.71 -4.50 -27.91
C ALA A 46 0.07 -5.02 -26.69
N GLY A 47 -0.22 -6.25 -26.28
CA GLY A 47 0.39 -6.90 -25.13
C GLY A 47 1.02 -8.24 -25.49
N ALA A 48 2.10 -8.60 -24.81
CA ALA A 48 2.72 -9.92 -24.88
C ALA A 48 3.07 -10.46 -23.49
N LEU A 49 2.93 -11.77 -23.34
CA LEU A 49 3.38 -12.53 -22.16
C LEU A 49 4.56 -13.42 -22.56
N GLY A 50 5.66 -13.33 -21.83
CA GLY A 50 6.90 -14.07 -22.11
C GLY A 50 7.72 -13.50 -23.27
N GLY A 51 8.51 -14.37 -23.91
CA GLY A 51 9.31 -14.00 -25.08
C GLY A 51 8.42 -13.68 -26.28
N HIS A 52 8.75 -12.61 -27.00
CA HIS A 52 7.96 -12.12 -28.13
C HIS A 52 8.86 -11.53 -29.22
N ASP A 53 8.33 -11.42 -30.44
CA ASP A 53 8.95 -10.66 -31.53
C ASP A 53 8.59 -9.18 -31.38
N GLU A 54 9.60 -8.32 -31.20
CA GLU A 54 9.38 -6.90 -30.95
C GLU A 54 8.69 -6.19 -32.12
N LYS A 55 9.06 -6.54 -33.37
CA LYS A 55 8.49 -5.90 -34.57
C LYS A 55 7.04 -6.29 -34.74
N PHE A 56 6.69 -7.54 -34.47
CA PHE A 56 5.31 -8.00 -34.47
C PHE A 56 4.46 -7.22 -33.46
N LEU A 57 4.94 -7.09 -32.21
CA LEU A 57 4.22 -6.38 -31.16
C LEU A 57 4.02 -4.89 -31.49
N GLU A 58 5.05 -4.24 -32.05
CA GLU A 58 4.95 -2.86 -32.54
C GLU A 58 3.94 -2.71 -33.68
N ASN A 59 3.91 -3.65 -34.63
CA ASN A 59 2.96 -3.60 -35.75
C ASN A 59 1.52 -3.77 -35.26
N GLU A 60 1.27 -4.65 -34.30
CA GLU A 60 -0.05 -4.82 -33.68
C GLU A 60 -0.50 -3.54 -32.97
N ALA A 61 0.39 -2.91 -32.18
CA ALA A 61 0.09 -1.63 -31.53
C ALA A 61 -0.24 -0.53 -32.55
N ARG A 62 0.49 -0.46 -33.68
CA ARG A 62 0.19 0.48 -34.78
C ARG A 62 -1.15 0.17 -35.46
N ALA A 63 -1.47 -1.09 -35.70
CA ALA A 63 -2.74 -1.50 -36.29
C ALA A 63 -3.94 -1.13 -35.39
N ALA A 64 -3.75 -1.24 -34.07
CA ALA A 64 -4.76 -0.89 -33.08
C ALA A 64 -5.16 0.60 -33.08
N LEU A 65 -4.35 1.50 -33.66
CA LEU A 65 -4.75 2.92 -33.88
C LEU A 65 -6.05 3.05 -34.69
N SER A 66 -6.37 2.06 -35.54
CA SER A 66 -7.63 2.02 -36.31
C SER A 66 -8.89 1.95 -35.43
N LEU A 67 -8.75 1.55 -34.16
CA LEU A 67 -9.83 1.54 -33.16
C LEU A 67 -10.18 2.94 -32.65
N LYS A 68 -9.35 3.96 -32.95
CA LYS A 68 -9.58 5.37 -32.62
C LYS A 68 -9.85 5.63 -31.13
N VAL A 69 -9.13 4.94 -30.26
CA VAL A 69 -9.18 5.18 -28.81
C VAL A 69 -8.56 6.56 -28.54
N PRO A 70 -9.31 7.57 -28.06
CA PRO A 70 -8.79 8.94 -27.91
C PRO A 70 -7.69 9.00 -26.85
N TYR A 71 -6.55 9.56 -27.24
CA TYR A 71 -5.44 9.86 -26.35
C TYR A 71 -4.52 10.90 -27.01
N GLU A 72 -4.74 12.17 -26.71
CA GLU A 72 -4.08 13.31 -27.35
C GLU A 72 -2.81 13.76 -26.61
N TYR A 73 -2.31 12.94 -25.69
CA TYR A 73 -1.25 13.30 -24.75
C TYR A 73 0.06 12.67 -25.17
N GLU A 74 1.11 13.48 -25.22
CA GLU A 74 2.44 12.96 -25.50
C GLU A 74 2.95 12.16 -24.29
N PRO A 75 3.54 10.96 -24.50
CA PRO A 75 4.23 10.24 -23.44
C PRO A 75 5.45 11.02 -22.96
N GLY A 76 6.05 10.61 -21.83
CA GLY A 76 7.31 11.21 -21.35
C GLY A 76 8.42 11.13 -22.41
N CYS A 77 9.39 12.04 -22.39
CA CYS A 77 10.51 12.06 -23.34
C CYS A 77 11.80 12.55 -22.65
N ASP A 78 12.94 12.31 -23.31
CA ASP A 78 14.26 12.84 -22.95
C ASP A 78 14.65 12.70 -21.46
N LEU A 79 14.29 11.57 -20.84
CA LEU A 79 14.58 11.28 -19.44
C LEU A 79 15.09 9.84 -19.29
N ASN A 80 16.33 9.71 -18.84
CA ASN A 80 16.95 8.43 -18.50
C ASN A 80 17.25 8.38 -17.00
N LEU A 81 16.57 7.48 -16.29
CA LEU A 81 16.77 7.29 -14.86
C LEU A 81 16.65 5.81 -14.52
N SER A 82 17.54 5.32 -13.66
CA SER A 82 17.45 3.97 -13.11
C SER A 82 17.58 3.97 -11.60
N LYS A 83 16.74 3.19 -10.94
CA LYS A 83 16.78 2.95 -9.49
C LYS A 83 16.81 1.44 -9.26
N ASN A 84 17.88 0.96 -8.65
CA ASN A 84 18.01 -0.42 -8.21
C ASN A 84 18.10 -0.45 -6.68
N LEU A 85 17.06 -0.99 -6.05
CA LEU A 85 16.96 -1.17 -4.60
C LEU A 85 17.10 -2.64 -4.19
N SER A 86 17.40 -3.53 -5.14
CA SER A 86 17.68 -4.94 -4.86
C SER A 86 18.83 -5.05 -3.84
N CYS A 87 18.59 -5.82 -2.80
CA CYS A 87 19.57 -6.11 -1.77
C CYS A 87 19.65 -7.61 -1.49
N ASP A 88 20.77 -8.04 -0.93
CA ASP A 88 20.94 -9.42 -0.50
C ASP A 88 20.17 -9.67 0.79
N ILE A 89 19.02 -10.35 0.67
CA ILE A 89 18.22 -10.81 1.82
C ILE A 89 18.63 -12.24 2.19
N PHE A 90 18.55 -13.14 1.21
CA PHE A 90 19.02 -14.54 1.29
C PHE A 90 19.61 -14.96 -0.05
N ALA A 91 20.47 -15.97 -0.07
CA ALA A 91 20.64 -16.73 -1.29
C ALA A 91 19.38 -17.58 -1.56
N GLU A 92 18.98 -17.79 -2.82
CA GLU A 92 17.75 -18.53 -3.14
C GLU A 92 17.73 -19.96 -2.56
N ASN A 93 18.90 -20.60 -2.48
CA ASN A 93 19.09 -21.93 -1.92
C ASN A 93 19.02 -21.98 -0.38
N GLU A 94 19.05 -20.83 0.30
CA GLU A 94 18.98 -20.73 1.76
C GLU A 94 17.57 -20.41 2.28
N LEU A 95 16.66 -19.97 1.42
CA LEU A 95 15.32 -19.55 1.83
C LEU A 95 14.55 -20.68 2.55
N ILE A 96 14.63 -21.91 2.04
CA ILE A 96 13.91 -23.06 2.62
C ILE A 96 14.43 -23.35 4.02
N SER A 97 15.75 -23.50 4.19
CA SER A 97 16.35 -23.85 5.48
C SER A 97 16.13 -22.76 6.54
N GLU A 98 16.17 -21.48 6.13
CA GLU A 98 15.85 -20.38 7.04
C GLU A 98 14.38 -20.40 7.47
N VAL A 99 13.44 -20.60 6.55
CA VAL A 99 12.01 -20.68 6.88
C VAL A 99 11.68 -21.91 7.72
N GLU A 100 12.31 -23.06 7.48
CA GLU A 100 12.18 -24.23 8.35
C GLU A 100 12.65 -23.94 9.78
N THR A 101 13.80 -23.27 9.91
CA THR A 101 14.36 -22.87 11.22
C THR A 101 13.44 -21.88 11.94
N LEU A 102 12.92 -20.88 11.23
CA LEU A 102 11.92 -19.95 11.76
C LEU A 102 10.68 -20.71 12.25
N LEU A 103 10.12 -21.60 11.42
CA LEU A 103 8.90 -22.33 11.77
C LEU A 103 9.10 -23.30 12.94
N GLU A 104 10.28 -23.90 13.09
CA GLU A 104 10.62 -24.68 14.28
C GLU A 104 10.62 -23.81 15.55
N ALA A 105 11.26 -22.64 15.49
CA ALA A 105 11.24 -21.70 16.60
C ALA A 105 9.80 -21.23 16.94
N VAL A 106 8.95 -21.00 15.93
CA VAL A 106 7.53 -20.67 16.12
C VAL A 106 6.77 -21.82 16.79
N ARG A 107 6.99 -23.08 16.38
CA ARG A 107 6.34 -24.26 16.99
C ARG A 107 6.69 -24.40 18.48
N ILE A 108 7.95 -24.15 18.83
CA ILE A 108 8.44 -24.21 20.21
C ILE A 108 7.86 -23.06 21.04
N ALA A 109 7.88 -21.83 20.51
CA ALA A 109 7.48 -20.64 21.26
C ALA A 109 5.95 -20.47 21.38
N GLN A 110 5.18 -20.92 20.38
CA GLN A 110 3.73 -20.72 20.28
C GLN A 110 2.99 -22.03 19.98
N PRO A 111 3.09 -23.06 20.85
CA PRO A 111 2.52 -24.39 20.60
C PRO A 111 0.99 -24.41 20.53
N ASP A 112 0.31 -23.40 21.08
CA ASP A 112 -1.16 -23.28 21.07
C ASP A 112 -1.73 -22.74 19.76
N PHE A 113 -0.86 -22.26 18.86
CA PHE A 113 -1.23 -21.70 17.58
C PHE A 113 -0.82 -22.59 16.41
N SER A 114 -1.56 -22.45 15.32
CA SER A 114 -1.25 -23.00 14.01
C SER A 114 -1.10 -21.84 13.04
N PHE A 115 -0.02 -21.85 12.25
CA PHE A 115 0.26 -20.79 11.30
C PHE A 115 0.11 -21.29 9.86
N SER A 116 -0.33 -20.41 8.97
CA SER A 116 -0.48 -20.68 7.54
C SER A 116 -0.18 -19.43 6.72
N ASP A 117 -0.33 -19.54 5.41
CA ASP A 117 -0.08 -18.53 4.38
C ASP A 117 1.23 -18.72 3.63
N ALA A 118 2.15 -17.76 3.58
CA ALA A 118 3.32 -17.87 2.71
C ALA A 118 4.49 -16.96 3.10
N VAL A 119 5.70 -17.43 2.75
CA VAL A 119 6.90 -16.58 2.66
C VAL A 119 7.29 -16.48 1.20
N LYS A 120 7.50 -15.26 0.71
CA LYS A 120 7.82 -14.97 -0.68
C LYS A 120 9.07 -14.13 -0.79
N LEU A 121 10.01 -14.57 -1.61
CA LEU A 121 11.13 -13.75 -2.07
C LEU A 121 10.82 -13.31 -3.50
N ILE A 122 10.75 -12.00 -3.72
CA ILE A 122 10.28 -11.40 -4.97
C ILE A 122 11.39 -10.52 -5.54
N ASN A 123 11.83 -10.79 -6.76
CA ASN A 123 12.57 -9.84 -7.59
C ASN A 123 11.60 -9.21 -8.59
N TYR A 124 11.68 -7.90 -8.73
CA TYR A 124 10.80 -7.15 -9.62
C TYR A 124 11.61 -6.17 -10.45
N GLU A 125 11.34 -6.10 -11.75
CA GLU A 125 11.80 -5.05 -12.65
C GLU A 125 10.61 -4.43 -13.37
N GLU A 126 10.56 -3.11 -13.39
CA GLU A 126 9.65 -2.36 -14.24
C GLU A 126 10.44 -1.37 -15.09
N ARG A 127 10.08 -1.28 -16.37
CA ARG A 127 10.76 -0.38 -17.30
C ARG A 127 9.77 0.24 -18.27
N ILE A 128 9.89 1.54 -18.49
CA ILE A 128 9.18 2.26 -19.56
C ILE A 128 10.21 2.97 -20.44
N LEU A 129 10.10 2.78 -21.75
CA LEU A 129 11.03 3.37 -22.71
C LEU A 129 10.35 3.68 -24.04
N ASN A 130 10.83 4.69 -24.77
CA ASN A 130 10.29 5.04 -26.08
C ASN A 130 11.33 5.61 -27.05
N ASP A 131 10.92 5.77 -28.31
CA ASP A 131 11.72 6.35 -29.40
C ASP A 131 11.91 7.89 -29.31
N ARG A 132 11.53 8.48 -28.17
CA ARG A 132 11.69 9.91 -27.83
C ARG A 132 12.67 10.14 -26.67
N GLY A 133 13.51 9.15 -26.36
CA GLY A 133 14.57 9.31 -25.35
C GLY A 133 14.14 9.08 -23.90
N LEU A 134 12.92 8.56 -23.66
CA LEU A 134 12.53 8.07 -22.34
C LEU A 134 13.14 6.67 -22.09
N ASP A 135 13.73 6.48 -20.92
CA ASP A 135 14.18 5.18 -20.41
C ASP A 135 14.21 5.21 -18.87
N LEU A 136 13.11 4.78 -18.24
CA LEU A 136 13.02 4.68 -16.78
C LEU A 136 13.01 3.22 -16.38
N CYS A 137 13.88 2.84 -15.44
CA CYS A 137 14.01 1.46 -14.98
C CYS A 137 14.06 1.37 -13.46
N TYR A 138 13.13 0.64 -12.88
CA TYR A 138 13.10 0.29 -11.47
C TYR A 138 13.41 -1.19 -11.27
N ARG A 139 14.24 -1.51 -10.27
CA ARG A 139 14.49 -2.88 -9.81
C ARG A 139 14.44 -2.95 -8.30
N ASP A 140 13.89 -4.05 -7.78
CA ASP A 140 13.84 -4.32 -6.36
C ASP A 140 13.93 -5.80 -6.05
N ARG A 141 14.26 -6.09 -4.80
CA ARG A 141 14.22 -7.43 -4.21
C ARG A 141 13.67 -7.32 -2.80
N ILE A 142 12.51 -7.93 -2.57
CA ILE A 142 11.80 -7.86 -1.30
C ILE A 142 11.44 -9.24 -0.77
N LEU A 143 11.34 -9.32 0.54
CA LEU A 143 10.78 -10.44 1.26
C LEU A 143 9.39 -10.05 1.78
N VAL A 144 8.41 -10.90 1.48
CA VAL A 144 7.08 -10.86 2.07
C VAL A 144 6.95 -12.08 2.96
N LEU A 145 6.88 -11.86 4.27
CA LEU A 145 6.64 -12.91 5.25
C LEU A 145 5.26 -12.66 5.83
N SER A 146 4.30 -13.54 5.52
CA SER A 146 2.92 -13.45 6.00
C SER A 146 2.54 -14.75 6.67
N LEU A 147 2.24 -14.67 7.98
CA LEU A 147 1.74 -15.79 8.77
C LEU A 147 0.36 -15.45 9.33
N LEU A 148 -0.65 -16.07 8.76
CA LEU A 148 -1.98 -16.15 9.35
C LEU A 148 -1.93 -17.11 10.54
N PHE A 149 -2.53 -16.76 11.68
CA PHE A 149 -2.57 -17.63 12.85
C PHE A 149 -4.00 -17.98 13.27
N LYS A 150 -4.14 -19.23 13.75
CA LYS A 150 -5.33 -19.75 14.38
C LYS A 150 -4.95 -20.38 15.72
N LYS A 151 -5.60 -20.00 16.81
CA LYS A 151 -5.51 -20.69 18.09
C LYS A 151 -6.20 -22.04 17.98
N LYS A 152 -5.56 -23.11 18.45
CA LYS A 152 -6.07 -24.48 18.31
C LYS A 152 -7.46 -24.66 18.93
N THR A 153 -7.71 -23.99 20.06
CA THR A 153 -9.01 -24.01 20.76
C THR A 153 -10.07 -23.09 20.15
N SER A 154 -9.70 -22.20 19.21
CA SER A 154 -10.65 -21.33 18.53
C SER A 154 -11.47 -22.11 17.52
N VAL A 155 -12.76 -21.78 17.41
CA VAL A 155 -13.66 -22.31 16.37
C VAL A 155 -13.53 -21.55 15.05
N ASN A 156 -12.83 -20.41 15.04
CA ASN A 156 -12.66 -19.57 13.86
C ASN A 156 -11.75 -20.24 12.83
N ILE A 157 -11.92 -19.90 11.55
CA ILE A 157 -11.00 -20.33 10.49
C ILE A 157 -9.64 -19.59 10.61
N LEU A 158 -9.69 -18.34 11.07
CA LEU A 158 -8.57 -17.42 11.25
C LEU A 158 -8.79 -16.60 12.51
N ASP A 159 -7.75 -16.37 13.31
CA ASP A 159 -7.82 -15.54 14.51
C ASP A 159 -7.02 -14.23 14.40
N GLY A 160 -6.01 -14.19 13.54
CA GLY A 160 -5.17 -13.01 13.33
C GLY A 160 -4.04 -13.27 12.34
N PHE A 161 -3.14 -12.30 12.19
CA PHE A 161 -1.95 -12.45 11.35
C PHE A 161 -0.76 -11.69 11.92
N VAL A 162 0.43 -12.07 11.45
CA VAL A 162 1.68 -11.34 11.62
C VAL A 162 2.36 -11.30 10.26
N SER A 163 2.69 -10.10 9.77
CA SER A 163 3.31 -9.94 8.47
C SER A 163 4.39 -8.86 8.46
N PHE A 164 5.32 -8.96 7.52
CA PHE A 164 6.07 -7.81 7.02
C PHE A 164 6.40 -7.96 5.55
N LYS A 165 6.62 -6.80 4.92
CA LYS A 165 7.12 -6.64 3.56
C LYS A 165 8.32 -5.72 3.63
N GLY A 166 9.49 -6.16 3.18
CA GLY A 166 10.67 -5.32 3.25
C GLY A 166 11.94 -5.89 2.63
N ARG A 167 12.99 -5.07 2.71
CA ARG A 167 14.34 -5.33 2.18
C ARG A 167 15.31 -5.86 3.23
N LYS A 168 14.87 -5.98 4.49
CA LYS A 168 15.70 -6.44 5.60
C LYS A 168 14.94 -7.50 6.39
N TYR A 169 15.64 -8.57 6.75
CA TYR A 169 15.12 -9.66 7.55
C TYR A 169 15.97 -9.84 8.80
N ASP A 170 15.29 -10.05 9.92
CA ASP A 170 15.91 -10.51 11.17
C ASP A 170 14.96 -11.49 11.85
N ARG A 171 15.37 -12.76 11.96
CA ARG A 171 14.55 -13.82 12.56
C ARG A 171 14.18 -13.51 14.01
N ALA A 172 15.11 -12.97 14.79
CA ALA A 172 14.88 -12.71 16.21
C ALA A 172 13.88 -11.57 16.41
N ALA A 173 13.98 -10.50 15.62
CA ALA A 173 13.02 -9.40 15.62
C ALA A 173 11.63 -9.86 15.18
N PHE A 174 11.53 -10.69 14.13
CA PHE A 174 10.26 -11.25 13.69
C PHE A 174 9.62 -12.14 14.76
N LEU A 175 10.39 -13.08 15.34
CA LEU A 175 9.91 -13.94 16.43
C LEU A 175 9.47 -13.15 17.66
N LYS A 176 10.21 -12.11 18.04
CA LYS A 176 9.83 -11.21 19.15
C LYS A 176 8.47 -10.56 18.89
N HIS A 177 8.27 -10.02 17.69
CA HIS A 177 7.01 -9.38 17.32
C HIS A 177 5.85 -10.39 17.26
N LEU A 178 6.06 -11.55 16.63
CA LEU A 178 5.08 -12.64 16.59
C LEU A 178 4.67 -13.09 18.01
N ASN A 179 5.65 -13.29 18.89
CA ASN A 179 5.39 -13.67 20.27
C ASN A 179 4.63 -12.59 21.05
N ALA A 180 4.91 -11.31 20.80
CA ALA A 180 4.16 -10.20 21.41
C ALA A 180 2.69 -10.20 20.96
N VAL A 181 2.43 -10.40 19.68
CA VAL A 181 1.06 -10.49 19.13
C VAL A 181 0.32 -11.70 19.67
N CYS A 182 0.92 -12.90 19.66
CA CYS A 182 0.31 -14.11 20.20
C CYS A 182 0.09 -14.03 21.73
N GLY A 183 1.04 -13.45 22.46
CA GLY A 183 0.93 -13.20 23.89
C GLY A 183 -0.23 -12.27 24.21
N ALA A 184 -0.34 -11.14 23.51
CA ALA A 184 -1.47 -10.23 23.64
C ALA A 184 -2.79 -10.91 23.24
N TYR A 185 -2.80 -11.72 22.17
CA TYR A 185 -3.98 -12.47 21.76
C TYR A 185 -4.54 -13.37 22.87
N ASN A 186 -3.64 -14.00 23.64
CA ASN A 186 -4.01 -14.88 24.75
C ASN A 186 -4.43 -14.14 26.02
N ASN A 187 -4.04 -12.88 26.18
CA ASN A 187 -4.42 -12.06 27.32
C ASN A 187 -5.69 -11.27 27.01
N LEU A 188 -6.85 -11.76 27.44
CA LEU A 188 -8.13 -11.09 27.21
C LEU A 188 -8.28 -9.89 28.14
N ILE A 189 -8.66 -8.74 27.57
CA ILE A 189 -8.89 -7.49 28.28
C ILE A 189 -10.25 -6.94 27.85
N ASP A 190 -11.06 -6.46 28.80
CA ASP A 190 -12.29 -5.74 28.48
C ASP A 190 -11.99 -4.31 28.01
N LEU A 191 -12.86 -3.77 27.15
CA LEU A 191 -12.78 -2.36 26.76
C LEU A 191 -12.96 -1.48 28.00
N PRO A 192 -12.03 -0.54 28.30
CA PRO A 192 -12.19 0.39 29.42
C PRO A 192 -13.45 1.26 29.27
N ALA A 193 -13.92 1.85 30.37
CA ALA A 193 -15.06 2.77 30.32
C ALA A 193 -14.68 4.04 29.52
N GLY A 194 -15.52 4.40 28.55
CA GLY A 194 -15.34 5.58 27.71
C GLY A 194 -16.05 5.42 26.37
N GLU A 195 -16.22 6.53 25.66
CA GLU A 195 -16.81 6.53 24.31
C GLU A 195 -15.77 6.79 23.22
N ARG A 196 -14.66 7.45 23.57
CA ARG A 196 -13.59 7.82 22.65
C ARG A 196 -12.24 7.33 23.14
N PHE A 197 -11.46 6.80 22.21
CA PHE A 197 -10.15 6.23 22.48
C PHE A 197 -9.17 6.65 21.39
N PRO A 198 -7.87 6.77 21.71
CA PRO A 198 -6.83 6.73 20.70
C PRO A 198 -6.91 5.38 19.97
N VAL A 199 -7.18 5.43 18.68
CA VAL A 199 -7.19 4.29 17.76
C VAL A 199 -5.99 4.41 16.84
N ILE A 200 -5.28 3.29 16.67
CA ILE A 200 -4.13 3.18 15.79
C ILE A 200 -4.51 2.30 14.61
N PHE A 201 -4.35 2.85 13.41
CA PHE A 201 -4.26 2.10 12.17
C PHE A 201 -2.79 2.10 11.72
N SER A 202 -2.35 1.04 11.03
CA SER A 202 -1.11 1.11 10.27
C SER A 202 -1.23 2.18 9.17
N THR A 203 -0.14 2.88 8.85
CA THR A 203 -0.12 3.80 7.70
C THR A 203 -0.34 3.11 6.34
N GLU A 204 -0.18 1.78 6.27
CA GLU A 204 -0.53 0.97 5.08
C GLU A 204 -1.97 0.42 5.15
N ASP A 205 -2.70 0.59 6.27
CA ASP A 205 -4.09 0.16 6.36
C ASP A 205 -4.98 1.03 5.45
N PRO A 206 -5.64 0.45 4.43
CA PRO A 206 -6.46 1.23 3.52
C PRO A 206 -7.76 1.71 4.18
N THR A 207 -8.23 1.07 5.26
CA THR A 207 -9.54 1.28 5.86
C THR A 207 -9.84 2.75 6.19
N PRO A 208 -8.96 3.49 6.91
CA PRO A 208 -9.19 4.91 7.15
C PRO A 208 -8.97 5.80 5.91
N LEU A 209 -8.38 5.28 4.84
CA LEU A 209 -7.98 6.03 3.64
C LEU A 209 -8.91 5.83 2.43
N ILE A 210 -9.89 4.92 2.51
CA ILE A 210 -10.83 4.61 1.43
C ILE A 210 -11.43 5.89 0.83
N LYS A 211 -11.88 6.82 1.69
CA LYS A 211 -12.50 8.07 1.23
C LYS A 211 -11.53 8.97 0.46
N PHE A 212 -10.25 9.02 0.84
CA PHE A 212 -9.23 9.75 0.07
C PHE A 212 -8.92 9.06 -1.25
N ALA A 213 -8.79 7.73 -1.25
CA ALA A 213 -8.60 6.99 -2.50
C ALA A 213 -9.77 7.22 -3.48
N GLN A 214 -11.01 7.26 -3.00
CA GLN A 214 -12.18 7.48 -3.85
C GLN A 214 -12.34 8.95 -4.26
N ASP A 215 -12.33 9.89 -3.31
CA ASP A 215 -12.78 11.26 -3.56
C ASP A 215 -11.65 12.25 -3.89
N LEU A 216 -10.37 11.86 -3.75
CA LEU A 216 -9.26 12.57 -4.39
C LEU A 216 -9.01 12.09 -5.82
N HIS A 217 -9.80 11.14 -6.33
CA HIS A 217 -9.69 10.69 -7.72
C HIS A 217 -10.08 11.80 -8.70
N GLY A 218 -9.18 12.18 -9.61
CA GLY A 218 -9.37 13.31 -10.51
C GLY A 218 -10.67 13.29 -11.32
N LEU A 219 -11.09 12.12 -11.81
CA LEU A 219 -12.37 11.98 -12.53
C LEU A 219 -13.58 12.33 -11.64
N ARG A 220 -13.63 11.83 -10.39
CA ARG A 220 -14.71 12.12 -9.46
C ARG A 220 -14.69 13.58 -9.02
N PHE A 221 -13.49 14.12 -8.83
CA PHE A 221 -13.28 15.53 -8.52
C PHE A 221 -13.81 16.45 -9.62
N GLY A 222 -13.41 16.21 -10.88
CA GLY A 222 -13.78 17.02 -12.04
C GLY A 222 -15.25 16.88 -12.46
N THR A 223 -15.85 15.71 -12.26
CA THR A 223 -17.29 15.47 -12.51
C THR A 223 -18.20 15.93 -11.38
N LYS A 224 -17.64 16.52 -10.31
CA LYS A 224 -18.39 16.98 -9.12
C LYS A 224 -19.11 15.88 -8.34
N SER A 225 -18.66 14.63 -8.45
CA SER A 225 -19.17 13.49 -7.68
C SER A 225 -18.38 13.21 -6.40
N SER A 226 -17.22 13.86 -6.23
CA SER A 226 -16.42 13.80 -5.01
C SER A 226 -16.97 14.72 -3.92
N ILE A 227 -16.89 14.28 -2.66
CA ILE A 227 -17.20 15.15 -1.50
C ILE A 227 -16.22 16.33 -1.38
N PHE A 228 -15.07 16.26 -2.05
CA PHE A 228 -14.01 17.27 -2.05
C PHE A 228 -14.04 18.21 -3.25
N SER A 229 -14.96 17.99 -4.20
CA SER A 229 -15.13 18.87 -5.35
C SER A 229 -15.33 20.33 -4.92
N ASP A 230 -14.70 21.25 -5.66
CA ASP A 230 -14.71 22.70 -5.41
C ASP A 230 -14.11 23.14 -4.05
N LYS A 231 -13.40 22.24 -3.34
CA LYS A 231 -12.75 22.55 -2.04
C LYS A 231 -11.23 22.74 -2.10
N SER A 232 -10.63 22.74 -3.29
CA SER A 232 -9.20 23.05 -3.43
C SER A 232 -8.87 24.42 -2.84
N GLY A 233 -7.78 24.50 -2.07
CA GLY A 233 -7.36 25.68 -1.33
C GLY A 233 -8.06 25.87 0.02
N GLN A 234 -9.06 25.05 0.38
CA GLN A 234 -9.74 25.14 1.67
C GLN A 234 -9.03 24.29 2.73
N LYS A 235 -8.99 24.80 3.97
CA LYS A 235 -8.54 24.03 5.14
C LYS A 235 -9.66 23.12 5.62
N LEU A 236 -9.54 21.83 5.32
CA LEU A 236 -10.55 20.81 5.65
C LEU A 236 -10.11 19.91 6.81
N PHE A 237 -8.81 19.88 7.09
CA PHE A 237 -8.19 18.93 8.01
C PHE A 237 -7.26 19.64 8.99
N SER A 238 -6.65 18.87 9.89
CA SER A 238 -5.71 19.35 10.91
C SER A 238 -4.49 19.99 10.26
N ASP A 239 -3.94 21.06 10.86
CA ASP A 239 -2.69 21.68 10.41
C ASP A 239 -1.48 20.74 10.50
N LYS A 240 -1.61 19.66 11.27
CA LYS A 240 -0.61 18.60 11.41
C LYS A 240 -0.73 17.51 10.35
N PHE A 241 -1.79 17.52 9.54
CA PHE A 241 -2.06 16.47 8.58
C PHE A 241 -1.59 16.85 7.18
N ASP A 242 -0.66 16.05 6.67
CA ASP A 242 -0.22 16.09 5.28
C ASP A 242 -0.38 14.73 4.63
N PHE A 243 -0.92 14.72 3.40
CA PHE A 243 -1.14 13.52 2.59
C PHE A 243 -0.57 13.73 1.20
N TYR A 244 0.24 12.78 0.75
CA TYR A 244 0.95 12.84 -0.52
C TYR A 244 0.62 11.62 -1.36
N PHE A 245 0.49 11.81 -2.66
CA PHE A 245 0.83 10.76 -3.61
C PHE A 245 2.35 10.60 -3.59
N CYS A 246 2.87 9.39 -3.39
CA CYS A 246 4.30 9.19 -3.19
C CYS A 246 4.77 7.89 -3.83
N LEU A 247 5.63 8.02 -4.83
CA LEU A 247 6.29 6.94 -5.55
C LEU A 247 7.76 6.78 -5.11
N ASP A 248 8.18 7.34 -3.97
CA ASP A 248 9.55 7.15 -3.51
C ASP A 248 9.80 5.65 -3.23
N PRO A 249 10.69 4.97 -3.98
CA PRO A 249 10.99 3.57 -3.75
C PRO A 249 11.62 3.32 -2.38
N ALA A 250 12.21 4.35 -1.79
CA ALA A 250 12.75 4.32 -0.44
C ALA A 250 11.65 4.33 0.64
N GLU A 251 10.40 4.69 0.33
CA GLU A 251 9.25 4.58 1.23
C GLU A 251 8.40 3.36 0.87
N ASN A 252 7.96 3.26 -0.39
CA ASN A 252 7.06 2.22 -0.90
C ASN A 252 7.79 1.28 -1.88
N PRO A 253 7.71 -0.05 -1.75
CA PRO A 253 8.22 -0.96 -2.78
C PRO A 253 7.41 -0.83 -4.08
N GLY A 254 7.97 -0.12 -5.06
CA GLY A 254 7.31 0.18 -6.33
C GLY A 254 8.12 1.17 -7.17
N SER A 255 7.71 1.35 -8.43
CA SER A 255 8.40 2.22 -9.38
C SER A 255 8.27 3.70 -9.01
N PHE A 256 9.33 4.46 -9.29
CA PHE A 256 9.42 5.90 -9.04
C PHE A 256 8.77 6.79 -10.12
N PHE A 257 8.08 6.15 -11.05
CA PHE A 257 7.45 6.75 -12.21
C PHE A 257 6.06 6.18 -12.41
N ASP A 258 5.18 6.95 -13.02
CA ASP A 258 3.81 6.54 -13.34
C ASP A 258 3.72 5.82 -14.69
N ALA A 259 2.54 5.29 -15.01
CA ALA A 259 2.30 4.58 -16.26
C ALA A 259 2.31 5.47 -17.51
N GLU A 260 2.48 6.79 -17.40
CA GLU A 260 2.68 7.74 -18.52
C GLU A 260 4.16 8.13 -18.70
N GLY A 261 5.06 7.50 -17.95
CA GLY A 261 6.49 7.77 -18.01
C GLY A 261 6.90 9.03 -17.26
N SER A 262 6.12 9.46 -16.26
CA SER A 262 6.34 10.71 -15.55
C SER A 262 6.92 10.48 -14.16
N VAL A 263 7.88 11.33 -13.77
CA VAL A 263 8.54 11.30 -12.46
C VAL A 263 8.16 12.57 -11.68
N ASN A 264 7.69 12.40 -10.45
CA ASN A 264 7.43 13.51 -9.52
C ASN A 264 8.75 14.06 -8.96
N GLU A 265 8.83 15.39 -8.76
CA GLU A 265 9.97 15.97 -8.05
C GLU A 265 9.99 15.43 -6.61
N GLY A 266 11.14 14.96 -6.13
CA GLY A 266 11.22 14.28 -4.84
C GLY A 266 10.38 12.99 -4.75
N PHE A 267 9.87 12.48 -5.87
CA PHE A 267 8.97 11.32 -5.98
C PHE A 267 7.60 11.49 -5.31
N GLU A 268 7.19 12.71 -4.96
CA GLU A 268 5.91 12.94 -4.29
C GLU A 268 5.19 14.20 -4.76
N THR A 269 3.86 14.18 -4.62
CA THR A 269 2.99 15.31 -4.89
C THR A 269 2.03 15.51 -3.72
N PRO A 270 2.00 16.71 -3.10
CA PRO A 270 1.07 16.99 -2.00
C PRO A 270 -0.36 17.02 -2.52
N LEU A 271 -1.22 16.19 -1.94
CA LEU A 271 -2.67 16.24 -2.17
C LEU A 271 -3.35 17.04 -1.05
N ILE A 272 -2.86 16.92 0.18
CA ILE A 272 -3.25 17.73 1.34
C ILE A 272 -1.97 18.20 2.05
N LYS A 273 -1.90 19.49 2.37
CA LYS A 273 -0.73 20.09 3.04
C LYS A 273 -1.18 21.07 4.12
N ASN A 274 -0.68 20.92 5.35
CA ASN A 274 -1.08 21.68 6.53
C ASN A 274 -2.62 21.70 6.72
N GLY A 275 -3.26 20.56 6.43
CA GLY A 275 -4.70 20.39 6.45
C GLY A 275 -5.48 21.07 5.31
N VAL A 276 -4.79 21.72 4.37
CA VAL A 276 -5.39 22.35 3.19
C VAL A 276 -5.42 21.34 2.05
N LEU A 277 -6.58 21.16 1.43
CA LEU A 277 -6.72 20.37 0.22
C LEU A 277 -6.04 21.10 -0.95
N ILE A 278 -5.01 20.49 -1.53
CA ILE A 278 -4.22 21.09 -2.62
C ILE A 278 -4.77 20.66 -3.97
N SER A 279 -4.86 19.35 -4.20
CA SER A 279 -5.25 18.79 -5.49
C SER A 279 -5.79 17.36 -5.35
N PRO A 280 -6.73 16.94 -6.22
CA PRO A 280 -6.92 15.51 -6.50
C PRO A 280 -5.69 14.92 -7.19
N TYR A 281 -5.60 13.59 -7.24
CA TYR A 281 -4.61 12.90 -8.06
C TYR A 281 -5.14 12.68 -9.50
N THR A 282 -4.29 12.92 -10.49
CA THR A 282 -4.67 12.89 -11.91
C THR A 282 -3.56 12.30 -12.79
N ASP A 283 -3.97 11.75 -13.93
CA ASP A 283 -3.14 11.52 -15.12
C ASP A 283 -3.19 12.75 -16.06
N LYS A 284 -2.51 12.70 -17.20
CA LYS A 284 -2.56 13.79 -18.22
C LYS A 284 -3.98 14.02 -18.72
N ASN A 285 -4.72 12.93 -18.95
CA ASN A 285 -6.05 13.00 -19.52
C ASN A 285 -7.06 13.72 -18.63
N THR A 286 -7.14 13.29 -17.38
CA THR A 286 -8.06 13.84 -16.38
C THR A 286 -7.67 15.27 -16.02
N SER A 287 -6.38 15.57 -15.90
CA SER A 287 -5.88 16.92 -15.64
C SER A 287 -6.38 17.90 -16.71
N LYS A 288 -6.15 17.61 -18.00
CA LYS A 288 -6.56 18.51 -19.09
C LYS A 288 -8.07 18.56 -19.27
N THR A 289 -8.76 17.42 -19.20
CA THR A 289 -10.21 17.34 -19.41
C THR A 289 -10.98 18.20 -18.43
N TYR A 290 -10.56 18.25 -17.17
CA TYR A 290 -11.27 18.96 -16.10
C TYR A 290 -10.56 20.22 -15.61
N GLY A 291 -9.44 20.62 -16.24
CA GLY A 291 -8.63 21.77 -15.81
C GLY A 291 -8.05 21.61 -14.39
N LEU A 292 -7.71 20.38 -14.00
CA LEU A 292 -7.15 20.04 -12.69
C LEU A 292 -5.61 20.00 -12.74
N PRO A 293 -4.90 20.20 -11.61
CA PRO A 293 -3.44 20.07 -11.59
C PRO A 293 -2.98 18.68 -12.01
N TYR A 294 -1.93 18.61 -12.84
CA TYR A 294 -1.34 17.33 -13.25
C TYR A 294 -0.42 16.78 -12.15
N THR A 295 -0.85 15.72 -11.46
CA THR A 295 -0.09 15.14 -10.33
C THR A 295 0.74 13.90 -10.69
N LYS A 296 0.87 13.57 -11.98
CA LYS A 296 1.67 12.42 -12.48
C LYS A 296 1.33 11.12 -11.75
N SER A 297 0.02 10.84 -11.65
CA SER A 297 -0.54 9.75 -10.85
C SER A 297 -1.32 8.81 -11.76
N ALA A 298 -0.66 8.24 -12.76
CA ALA A 298 -1.25 7.30 -13.69
C ALA A 298 -0.83 5.85 -13.41
N SER A 299 -1.75 4.91 -13.58
CA SER A 299 -1.48 3.47 -13.58
C SER A 299 -2.24 2.78 -14.70
N CYS A 300 -1.74 1.63 -15.13
CA CYS A 300 -2.45 0.71 -16.01
C CYS A 300 -1.87 -0.70 -15.89
N GLU A 301 -2.64 -1.68 -16.36
CA GLU A 301 -2.09 -2.98 -16.71
C GLU A 301 -1.05 -2.83 -17.82
N TYR A 302 -0.20 -3.84 -18.00
CA TYR A 302 0.88 -3.81 -18.98
C TYR A 302 0.36 -3.51 -20.41
N ASP A 303 -0.82 -4.01 -20.78
CA ASP A 303 -1.51 -3.79 -22.05
C ASP A 303 -2.72 -2.83 -21.94
N GLY A 304 -2.71 -1.98 -20.91
CA GLY A 304 -3.77 -1.04 -20.60
C GLY A 304 -3.49 0.41 -21.02
N ILE A 305 -4.56 1.21 -21.02
CA ILE A 305 -4.49 2.67 -21.17
C ILE A 305 -4.22 3.28 -19.79
N PRO A 306 -3.25 4.19 -19.64
CA PRO A 306 -3.04 4.93 -18.39
C PRO A 306 -4.31 5.63 -17.90
N GLN A 307 -4.58 5.50 -16.60
CA GLN A 307 -5.71 6.11 -15.91
C GLN A 307 -5.26 6.65 -14.54
N PRO A 308 -5.95 7.66 -13.98
CA PRO A 308 -5.60 8.18 -12.67
C PRO A 308 -5.73 7.10 -11.59
N ALA A 309 -4.69 6.93 -10.77
CA ALA A 309 -4.69 5.95 -9.69
C ALA A 309 -3.82 6.40 -8.52
N LEU A 310 -4.29 6.16 -7.30
CA LEU A 310 -3.51 6.32 -6.07
C LEU A 310 -2.79 5.01 -5.73
N THR A 311 -1.73 4.70 -6.47
CA THR A 311 -0.99 3.43 -6.32
C THR A 311 -0.13 3.35 -5.06
N ALA A 312 0.31 4.50 -4.56
CA ALA A 312 1.06 4.61 -3.32
C ALA A 312 0.86 6.01 -2.71
N HIS A 313 0.95 6.07 -1.38
CA HIS A 313 0.77 7.30 -0.62
C HIS A 313 1.82 7.43 0.48
N ARG A 314 1.88 8.63 1.05
CA ARG A 314 2.63 8.91 2.28
C ARG A 314 1.82 9.85 3.15
N ILE A 315 1.73 9.54 4.44
CA ILE A 315 1.26 10.47 5.46
C ILE A 315 2.49 11.01 6.18
N ALA A 316 2.60 12.33 6.34
CA ALA A 316 3.75 12.88 7.05
C ALA A 316 3.77 12.41 8.51
N SER A 317 4.90 11.87 8.92
CA SER A 317 5.16 11.55 10.32
C SER A 317 5.38 12.82 11.13
N SER A 318 4.89 12.81 12.37
CA SER A 318 5.36 13.73 13.38
C SER A 318 6.81 13.39 13.77
N GLN A 319 7.47 14.28 14.51
CA GLN A 319 8.78 14.00 15.12
C GLN A 319 8.67 13.27 16.48
N LYS A 320 7.48 12.75 16.80
CA LYS A 320 7.14 12.12 18.08
C LYS A 320 6.95 10.61 17.91
N THR A 321 7.32 9.84 18.93
CA THR A 321 7.01 8.41 18.99
C THR A 321 5.53 8.16 19.23
N ALA A 322 5.06 6.94 18.99
CA ALA A 322 3.68 6.55 19.35
C ALA A 322 3.39 6.84 20.83
N LYS A 323 4.30 6.47 21.74
CA LYS A 323 4.22 6.77 23.18
C LYS A 323 4.12 8.26 23.49
N GLU A 324 4.93 9.09 22.82
CA GLU A 324 4.90 10.55 22.99
C GLU A 324 3.60 11.19 22.47
N LEU A 325 3.06 10.67 21.37
CA LEU A 325 1.76 11.12 20.82
C LEU A 325 0.59 10.73 21.73
N LEU A 326 0.65 9.56 22.33
CA LEU A 326 -0.38 9.06 23.23
C LEU A 326 -0.36 9.75 24.60
N GLY A 327 0.78 10.31 25.01
CA GLY A 327 0.94 11.00 26.29
C GLY A 327 0.72 10.06 27.49
N GLY A 328 1.12 8.80 27.36
CA GLY A 328 0.95 7.77 28.39
C GLY A 328 -0.44 7.14 28.47
N ARG A 329 -1.38 7.55 27.60
CA ARG A 329 -2.68 6.87 27.47
C ARG A 329 -2.53 5.60 26.62
N PRO A 330 -3.16 4.49 26.98
CA PRO A 330 -3.22 3.34 26.09
C PRO A 330 -4.11 3.63 24.87
N ALA A 331 -3.94 2.82 23.84
CA ALA A 331 -4.60 2.91 22.55
C ALA A 331 -5.18 1.56 22.12
N ILE A 332 -6.10 1.62 21.17
CA ILE A 332 -6.68 0.47 20.48
C ILE A 332 -5.94 0.32 19.16
N PHE A 333 -5.10 -0.71 19.04
CA PHE A 333 -4.41 -1.04 17.81
C PHE A 333 -5.28 -1.97 16.96
N VAL A 334 -5.69 -1.49 15.79
CA VAL A 334 -6.53 -2.25 14.85
C VAL A 334 -5.62 -3.21 14.06
N MET A 335 -5.81 -4.51 14.27
CA MET A 335 -5.12 -5.55 13.50
C MET A 335 -5.98 -6.03 12.32
N ILE A 336 -7.28 -6.23 12.56
CA ILE A 336 -8.24 -6.64 11.53
C ILE A 336 -9.50 -5.80 11.67
N ALA A 337 -9.79 -5.02 10.64
CA ALA A 337 -11.07 -4.37 10.41
C ALA A 337 -11.54 -4.72 8.98
N SER A 338 -12.79 -5.12 8.83
CA SER A 338 -13.32 -5.55 7.53
C SER A 338 -14.83 -5.40 7.48
N GLY A 339 -15.37 -4.97 6.33
CA GLY A 339 -16.79 -4.72 6.14
C GLY A 339 -17.24 -3.30 6.50
N GLY A 340 -16.31 -2.41 6.84
CA GLY A 340 -16.55 -0.98 7.00
C GLY A 340 -16.37 -0.17 5.72
N ASP A 341 -16.99 1.00 5.66
CA ASP A 341 -16.86 1.95 4.55
C ASP A 341 -17.24 3.37 5.00
N PHE A 342 -17.22 4.30 4.05
CA PHE A 342 -17.71 5.66 4.18
C PHE A 342 -19.03 5.83 3.42
N THR A 343 -19.98 6.52 4.05
CA THR A 343 -21.13 7.10 3.36
C THR A 343 -20.71 8.19 2.37
N PRO A 344 -21.57 8.58 1.40
CA PRO A 344 -21.31 9.73 0.52
C PRO A 344 -20.93 11.00 1.29
N GLU A 345 -21.58 11.26 2.43
CA GLU A 345 -21.37 12.39 3.33
C GLU A 345 -20.08 12.28 4.17
N GLY A 346 -19.35 11.17 4.04
CA GLY A 346 -18.07 10.95 4.70
C GLY A 346 -18.16 10.38 6.11
N ASN A 347 -19.34 9.94 6.56
CA ASN A 347 -19.45 9.19 7.83
C ASN A 347 -18.79 7.82 7.66
N PHE A 348 -17.88 7.50 8.58
CA PHE A 348 -17.10 6.28 8.62
C PHE A 348 -17.66 5.34 9.68
N ALA A 349 -17.76 4.06 9.34
CA ALA A 349 -18.02 3.01 10.30
C ALA A 349 -17.30 1.73 9.86
N THR A 350 -16.60 1.07 10.78
CA THR A 350 -15.99 -0.24 10.53
C THR A 350 -16.07 -1.16 11.74
N PRO A 351 -16.51 -2.42 11.57
CA PRO A 351 -16.35 -3.42 12.60
C PRO A 351 -14.89 -3.90 12.63
N VAL A 352 -14.39 -4.13 13.84
CA VAL A 352 -13.02 -4.52 14.15
C VAL A 352 -13.04 -5.90 14.78
N GLN A 353 -12.65 -6.89 13.99
CA GLN A 353 -12.63 -8.30 14.39
C GLN A 353 -11.45 -8.65 15.29
N LEU A 354 -10.33 -7.92 15.13
CA LEU A 354 -9.16 -8.07 16.01
C LEU A 354 -8.58 -6.71 16.36
N ALA A 355 -8.68 -6.36 17.63
CA ALA A 355 -7.99 -5.23 18.23
C ALA A 355 -7.10 -5.67 19.38
N LEU A 356 -5.92 -5.05 19.49
CA LEU A 356 -5.02 -5.23 20.61
C LEU A 356 -4.92 -3.93 21.40
N TYR A 357 -4.98 -4.03 22.73
CA TYR A 357 -4.68 -2.93 23.63
C TYR A 357 -3.17 -2.65 23.59
N PHE A 358 -2.78 -1.40 23.39
CA PHE A 358 -1.41 -1.00 23.12
C PHE A 358 -1.01 0.18 24.03
N ASP A 359 0.13 0.12 24.70
CA ASP A 359 0.58 1.17 25.64
C ASP A 359 1.44 2.28 24.99
N GLY A 360 1.67 2.19 23.67
CA GLY A 360 2.59 3.04 22.94
C GLY A 360 3.90 2.35 22.53
N GLU A 361 4.21 1.18 23.10
CA GLU A 361 5.40 0.38 22.82
C GLU A 361 5.11 -1.13 22.70
N ASN A 362 4.18 -1.66 23.51
CA ASN A 362 3.89 -3.07 23.66
C ASN A 362 2.41 -3.37 23.46
N PHE A 363 2.12 -4.52 22.83
CA PHE A 363 0.78 -5.10 22.84
C PHE A 363 0.52 -5.76 24.20
N ILE A 364 -0.55 -5.33 24.86
CA ILE A 364 -0.87 -5.70 26.24
C ILE A 364 -1.87 -6.86 26.28
N GLY A 365 -2.91 -6.82 25.44
CA GLY A 365 -3.93 -7.86 25.41
C GLY A 365 -4.95 -7.68 24.30
N LYS A 366 -5.74 -8.70 24.04
CA LYS A 366 -6.83 -8.72 23.06
C LYS A 366 -8.08 -8.09 23.65
N LEU A 367 -8.64 -7.15 22.91
CA LEU A 367 -9.94 -6.55 23.20
C LEU A 367 -11.08 -7.41 22.61
N PRO A 368 -12.32 -7.28 23.10
CA PRO A 368 -13.49 -7.83 22.41
C PRO A 368 -13.63 -7.24 21.00
N GLU A 369 -14.52 -7.80 20.18
CA GLU A 369 -14.88 -7.18 18.89
C GLU A 369 -15.47 -5.78 19.11
N LEU A 370 -15.09 -4.85 18.26
CA LEU A 370 -15.40 -3.43 18.41
C LEU A 370 -16.06 -2.88 17.16
N GLN A 371 -16.84 -1.82 17.34
CA GLN A 371 -17.30 -0.95 16.27
C GLN A 371 -16.60 0.40 16.42
N ILE A 372 -15.96 0.86 15.34
CA ILE A 372 -15.37 2.20 15.26
C ILE A 372 -16.23 3.06 14.35
N SER A 373 -16.43 4.33 14.71
CA SER A 373 -17.17 5.29 13.88
C SER A 373 -16.64 6.72 14.02
N SER A 374 -16.75 7.52 12.95
CA SER A 374 -16.43 8.95 12.91
C SER A 374 -16.91 9.56 11.58
N ASN A 375 -16.32 10.67 11.14
CA ASN A 375 -16.47 11.26 9.82
C ASN A 375 -15.08 11.64 9.27
N VAL A 376 -14.87 11.55 7.95
CA VAL A 376 -13.57 11.83 7.30
C VAL A 376 -12.97 13.19 7.70
N TYR A 377 -13.79 14.24 7.85
CA TYR A 377 -13.32 15.56 8.27
C TYR A 377 -12.91 15.60 9.73
N GLU A 378 -13.57 14.79 10.59
CA GLU A 378 -13.21 14.68 12.00
C GLU A 378 -11.92 13.85 12.16
N MET A 379 -11.87 12.66 11.55
CA MET A 379 -10.75 11.71 11.59
C MET A 379 -9.40 12.37 11.29
N PHE A 380 -9.34 13.11 10.18
CA PHE A 380 -8.13 13.82 9.75
C PHE A 380 -8.10 15.29 10.20
N GLY A 381 -9.16 15.76 10.87
CA GLY A 381 -9.29 17.08 11.48
C GLY A 381 -9.09 17.04 13.00
N GLY A 382 -10.16 17.33 13.74
CA GLY A 382 -10.11 17.46 15.20
C GLY A 382 -9.71 16.19 15.96
N ALA A 383 -9.97 15.01 15.40
CA ALA A 383 -9.57 13.73 15.98
C ALA A 383 -8.12 13.32 15.63
N TYR A 384 -7.48 13.97 14.65
CA TYR A 384 -6.14 13.60 14.22
C TYR A 384 -5.09 13.93 15.29
N ILE A 385 -4.48 12.90 15.88
CA ILE A 385 -3.42 13.07 16.87
C ILE A 385 -2.07 13.21 16.17
N GLY A 386 -1.78 12.34 15.21
CA GLY A 386 -0.53 12.34 14.43
C GLY A 386 -0.16 10.97 13.89
N VAL A 387 0.89 10.95 13.04
CA VAL A 387 1.60 9.71 12.68
C VAL A 387 2.90 9.65 13.48
N SER A 388 3.22 8.48 14.05
CA SER A 388 4.45 8.27 14.81
C SER A 388 5.70 8.32 13.92
N LYS A 389 6.87 8.67 14.48
CA LYS A 389 8.17 8.54 13.77
C LYS A 389 8.68 7.11 13.75
N ASP A 390 8.34 6.33 14.77
CA ASP A 390 8.71 4.94 14.97
C ASP A 390 7.63 3.98 14.44
N SER A 391 8.06 2.77 14.14
CA SER A 391 7.20 1.65 13.75
C SER A 391 6.89 0.79 14.98
N TYR A 392 5.68 0.24 15.04
CA TYR A 392 5.30 -0.76 16.05
C TYR A 392 5.99 -2.12 15.82
N PHE A 393 6.60 -2.31 14.65
CA PHE A 393 7.38 -3.49 14.31
C PHE A 393 8.70 -3.08 13.65
N PRO A 394 9.88 -3.28 14.29
CA PRO A 394 11.15 -2.78 13.77
C PRO A 394 11.55 -3.20 12.35
N LEU A 395 11.00 -4.30 11.81
CA LEU A 395 11.24 -4.72 10.42
C LEU A 395 10.27 -4.08 9.42
N SER A 396 9.13 -3.57 9.87
CA SER A 396 8.17 -2.85 9.05
C SER A 396 8.47 -1.35 9.03
N ARG A 397 8.13 -0.72 7.92
CA ARG A 397 8.14 0.74 7.75
C ARG A 397 6.81 1.38 8.11
N GLU A 398 5.80 0.56 8.36
CA GLU A 398 4.48 0.98 8.81
C GLU A 398 4.58 1.73 10.13
N LYS A 399 3.90 2.87 10.20
CA LYS A 399 3.88 3.72 11.38
C LYS A 399 2.48 3.72 11.98
N CYS A 400 2.35 4.23 13.20
CA CYS A 400 1.08 4.35 13.88
C CYS A 400 0.38 5.63 13.42
N LEU A 401 -0.69 5.50 12.62
CA LEU A 401 -1.66 6.58 12.37
C LEU A 401 -2.64 6.64 13.54
N ILE A 402 -2.55 7.69 14.35
CA ILE A 402 -3.30 7.80 15.61
C ILE A 402 -4.40 8.85 15.48
N MET A 403 -5.63 8.44 15.79
CA MET A 403 -6.82 9.29 15.81
C MET A 403 -7.64 9.01 17.07
N ASP A 404 -8.23 10.04 17.68
CA ASP A 404 -9.17 9.85 18.80
C ASP A 404 -10.57 9.58 18.24
N LEU A 405 -11.03 8.33 18.25
CA LEU A 405 -12.28 7.92 17.56
C LEU A 405 -13.32 7.38 18.51
N LYS A 406 -14.59 7.37 18.09
CA LYS A 406 -15.67 6.73 18.84
C LYS A 406 -15.56 5.22 18.70
N VAL A 407 -15.61 4.52 19.83
CA VAL A 407 -15.49 3.05 19.91
C VAL A 407 -16.56 2.48 20.83
N SER A 408 -17.22 1.41 20.39
CA SER A 408 -18.15 0.63 21.21
C SER A 408 -17.87 -0.86 21.07
N LYS A 409 -18.18 -1.64 22.11
CA LYS A 409 -18.18 -3.11 22.05
C LYS A 409 -19.31 -3.58 21.13
N MET A 410 -19.07 -4.61 20.32
CA MET A 410 -20.09 -5.24 19.47
C MET A 410 -20.94 -6.26 20.23
#